data_AF-A0A4Y9ZJE0-F1
#
_entry.id   AF-A0A4Y9ZJE0-F1
#
_cell.length_a   1.000
_cell.length_b   1.000
_cell.length_c   1.000
_cell.angle_alpha   90.00
_cell.angle_beta   90.00
_cell.angle_gamma   90.00
#
_symmetry.space_group_name_H-M   'P 1'
#
loop_
_entity.id
_entity.type
_entity.pdbx_description
1 polymer ?
#
loop_
_entity_poly.entity_id
_entity_poly.type
_entity_poly.pdbx_seq_one_letter_code
_entity_poly.pdbx_strand_id
1 'polypeptide(L)'
;MRCLTAAWSLLSLATAARASPYRDDLVQWNLNTNPNAQSPLDYTTTHPTGNYMPSPGNWREIPFYTILLDKFADGDPSNNDFFGSPYEWDWRETQLRFGGDLKGLVSKLDYLQGMGIKGVFISGTPFLNMLWQADSYSPIDFTLLDPHWGVFDDWRNTINEIHSRGMYFMMDFTVGTMGDMVGFNGHLNESTPFDLNEYDGVWKHPNYMPWNFTQYLDFEIANTRNMSCVMPTFWQDDGTVIDVQYNGCLESDFDQYGDVEAFGVHPDYERQLSKFASVQDRLREWKPGVMAKLQTFACMVITALDIDAIRIDKSTQVTVDALAAWTQAARECAAKVGKKNILITGEVTGGDTFGALYYGRGRTPTQLPPGFLAAANLTADQNQFFLRDAAHNGLDGVAFHYSIYRSLTRFLGMDGNLQDAFDVDTNFVTAWNQIFVNNDFLNPNTGKIDPRHMYGTSNFDVYRWPSLENGTQKSVLATFITSLLLPGIPL
;
A
#
# COMPACT_ATOMS: atom_id res chain seq x y z
N MET A 1 -11.18 -46.60 29.30
CA MET A 1 -10.51 -45.35 29.75
C MET A 1 -10.09 -44.55 28.52
N ARG A 2 -11.06 -43.91 27.89
CA ARG A 2 -10.94 -42.77 26.99
C ARG A 2 -11.54 -41.58 27.75
N CYS A 3 -11.16 -40.35 27.40
CA CYS A 3 -11.81 -39.07 27.78
C CYS A 3 -11.16 -38.15 28.85
N LEU A 4 -9.84 -38.12 29.09
CA LEU A 4 -9.28 -37.12 30.03
C LEU A 4 -8.02 -36.35 29.60
N THR A 5 -7.49 -36.51 28.38
CA THR A 5 -6.25 -35.81 27.97
C THR A 5 -6.42 -34.75 26.89
N ALA A 6 -7.65 -34.43 26.47
CA ALA A 6 -7.93 -33.43 25.42
C ALA A 6 -8.34 -32.04 25.95
N ALA A 7 -8.40 -31.84 27.28
CA ALA A 7 -8.94 -30.61 27.87
C ALA A 7 -7.88 -29.64 28.42
N TRP A 8 -6.58 -29.95 28.31
CA TRP A 8 -5.49 -29.15 28.93
C TRP A 8 -4.51 -28.53 27.93
N SER A 9 -4.79 -28.61 26.63
CA SER A 9 -3.98 -27.99 25.56
C SER A 9 -4.66 -26.78 24.88
N LEU A 10 -5.81 -26.33 25.40
CA LEU A 10 -6.59 -25.20 24.86
C LEU A 10 -6.58 -23.94 25.75
N LEU A 11 -5.70 -23.86 26.75
CA LEU A 11 -5.70 -22.78 27.76
C LEU A 11 -4.39 -21.99 27.85
N SER A 12 -3.51 -22.08 26.85
CA SER A 12 -2.24 -21.32 26.82
C SER A 12 -2.10 -20.38 25.61
N LEU A 13 -3.20 -20.02 24.94
CA LEU A 13 -3.21 -19.12 23.78
C LEU A 13 -4.32 -18.08 23.91
N ALA A 14 -4.07 -17.09 24.74
CA ALA A 14 -4.74 -15.80 24.67
C ALA A 14 -3.75 -14.76 25.18
N THR A 15 -2.78 -14.39 24.35
CA THR A 15 -2.27 -13.02 24.44
C THR A 15 -3.51 -12.14 24.25
N ALA A 16 -3.91 -11.44 25.31
CA ALA A 16 -5.04 -10.52 25.25
C ALA A 16 -4.65 -9.39 24.29
N ALA A 17 -4.95 -9.56 23.00
CA ALA A 17 -4.90 -8.47 22.04
C ALA A 17 -5.87 -7.40 22.57
N ARG A 18 -5.34 -6.27 23.00
CA ARG A 18 -6.15 -5.15 23.46
C ARG A 18 -6.54 -4.34 22.23
N ALA A 19 -7.85 -4.16 22.02
CA ALA A 19 -8.34 -3.11 21.16
C ALA A 19 -8.02 -1.73 21.74
N SER A 20 -7.76 -0.77 20.87
CA SER A 20 -7.90 0.65 21.16
C SER A 20 -9.22 0.92 21.91
N PRO A 21 -9.18 1.54 23.10
CA PRO A 21 -10.39 1.89 23.83
C PRO A 21 -11.31 2.78 22.98
N TYR A 22 -12.61 2.49 22.99
CA TYR A 22 -13.58 3.35 22.32
C TYR A 22 -13.55 4.75 22.95
N ARG A 23 -13.39 5.76 22.10
CA ARG A 23 -13.24 7.17 22.48
C ARG A 23 -14.38 8.00 21.88
N ASP A 24 -15.31 8.42 22.74
CA ASP A 24 -16.47 9.26 22.36
C ASP A 24 -16.04 10.57 21.69
N ASP A 25 -14.88 11.10 22.06
CA ASP A 25 -14.34 12.35 21.54
C ASP A 25 -13.73 12.24 20.13
N LEU A 26 -13.49 11.02 19.64
CA LEU A 26 -12.90 10.76 18.32
C LEU A 26 -13.90 10.19 17.31
N VAL A 27 -15.18 10.04 17.68
CA VAL A 27 -16.21 9.39 16.85
C VAL A 27 -16.36 10.03 15.47
N GLN A 28 -16.09 11.33 15.33
CA GLN A 28 -16.18 12.02 14.04
C GLN A 28 -15.11 11.58 13.03
N TRP A 29 -13.98 11.03 13.47
CA TRP A 29 -12.89 10.56 12.62
C TRP A 29 -12.68 9.05 12.67
N ASN A 30 -13.29 8.37 13.64
CA ASN A 30 -13.10 6.95 13.84
C ASN A 30 -13.97 6.14 12.86
N LEU A 31 -13.29 5.37 12.01
CA LEU A 31 -13.92 4.41 11.15
C LEU A 31 -14.60 3.34 11.98
N ASN A 32 -13.99 2.81 13.05
CA ASN A 32 -14.58 1.75 13.87
C ASN A 32 -15.83 2.24 14.63
N THR A 33 -16.97 1.61 14.34
CA THR A 33 -18.26 1.97 14.95
C THR A 33 -18.70 1.02 16.07
N ASN A 34 -17.89 0.00 16.42
CA ASN A 34 -18.21 -0.96 17.47
C ASN A 34 -17.69 -0.50 18.85
N PRO A 35 -18.55 0.00 19.76
CA PRO A 35 -18.11 0.47 21.08
C PRO A 35 -17.74 -0.67 22.03
N ASN A 36 -18.08 -1.93 21.69
CA ASN A 36 -17.85 -3.10 22.53
C ASN A 36 -16.65 -3.94 22.07
N ALA A 37 -15.88 -3.47 21.07
CA ALA A 37 -14.72 -4.18 20.56
C ALA A 37 -13.74 -4.50 21.69
N GLN A 38 -13.33 -5.77 21.79
CA GLN A 38 -12.32 -6.22 22.76
C GLN A 38 -10.97 -6.47 22.10
N SER A 39 -10.99 -6.74 20.78
CA SER A 39 -9.84 -6.94 19.91
C SER A 39 -9.99 -6.11 18.64
N PRO A 40 -8.89 -5.70 17.96
CA PRO A 40 -8.97 -5.06 16.65
C PRO A 40 -9.73 -5.89 15.60
N LEU A 41 -9.82 -7.22 15.82
CA LEU A 41 -10.61 -8.12 14.97
C LEU A 41 -12.13 -7.94 15.10
N ASP A 42 -12.59 -7.25 16.15
CA ASP A 42 -14.00 -6.93 16.38
C ASP A 42 -14.40 -5.60 15.70
N TYR A 43 -13.44 -4.87 15.10
CA TYR A 43 -13.72 -3.60 14.45
C TYR A 43 -14.59 -3.81 13.23
N THR A 44 -15.64 -3.00 13.15
CA THR A 44 -16.61 -3.12 12.07
C THR A 44 -17.33 -1.82 11.83
N THR A 45 -17.62 -1.60 10.55
CA THR A 45 -18.30 -0.42 10.04
C THR A 45 -18.99 -0.78 8.75
N THR A 46 -20.14 -0.17 8.50
CA THR A 46 -20.87 -0.36 7.25
C THR A 46 -21.31 0.99 6.70
N HIS A 47 -21.38 1.08 5.38
CA HIS A 47 -21.89 2.26 4.71
C HIS A 47 -23.40 2.40 5.02
N PRO A 48 -23.91 3.59 5.40
CA PRO A 48 -25.27 3.74 5.93
C PRO A 48 -26.38 3.31 4.96
N THR A 49 -26.14 3.44 3.65
CA THR A 49 -27.10 3.08 2.61
C THR A 49 -27.16 1.58 2.34
N GLY A 50 -26.10 0.83 2.70
CA GLY A 50 -25.90 -0.56 2.28
C GLY A 50 -25.74 -0.77 0.77
N ASN A 51 -25.75 0.32 -0.03
CA ASN A 51 -25.56 0.30 -1.47
C ASN A 51 -24.12 0.71 -1.78
N TYR A 52 -23.42 -0.13 -2.52
CA TYR A 52 -22.01 0.06 -2.89
C TYR A 52 -21.89 0.21 -4.41
N MET A 53 -20.99 1.07 -4.87
CA MET A 53 -20.71 1.25 -6.29
C MET A 53 -20.14 -0.06 -6.88
N PRO A 54 -20.76 -0.63 -7.93
CA PRO A 54 -20.22 -1.83 -8.57
C PRO A 54 -18.89 -1.51 -9.26
N SER A 55 -17.95 -2.47 -9.18
CA SER A 55 -16.69 -2.37 -9.91
C SER A 55 -16.94 -2.27 -11.43
N PRO A 56 -16.12 -1.51 -12.18
CA PRO A 56 -16.23 -1.42 -13.62
C PRO A 56 -15.93 -2.77 -14.29
N GLY A 57 -16.51 -2.98 -15.48
CA GLY A 57 -16.26 -4.18 -16.28
C GLY A 57 -14.83 -4.26 -16.83
N ASN A 58 -14.19 -3.11 -17.07
CA ASN A 58 -12.84 -3.01 -17.61
C ASN A 58 -12.13 -1.77 -17.04
N TRP A 59 -11.10 -1.97 -16.21
CA TRP A 59 -10.36 -0.87 -15.60
C TRP A 59 -9.51 -0.08 -16.60
N ARG A 60 -9.17 -0.66 -17.76
CA ARG A 60 -8.42 0.04 -18.83
C ARG A 60 -9.21 1.18 -19.49
N GLU A 61 -10.52 1.25 -19.25
CA GLU A 61 -11.39 2.34 -19.73
C GLU A 61 -11.50 3.52 -18.74
N ILE A 62 -10.81 3.41 -17.60
CA ILE A 62 -10.84 4.36 -16.49
C ILE A 62 -9.48 5.07 -16.42
N PRO A 63 -9.30 6.22 -17.09
CA PRO A 63 -8.11 7.04 -16.88
C PRO A 63 -8.13 7.61 -15.47
N PHE A 64 -7.03 7.41 -14.75
CA PHE A 64 -6.84 7.92 -13.39
C PHE A 64 -6.17 9.28 -13.39
N TYR A 65 -6.33 10.01 -12.29
CA TYR A 65 -5.58 11.22 -11.99
C TYR A 65 -5.15 11.17 -10.52
N THR A 66 -3.84 11.22 -10.29
CA THR A 66 -3.29 11.24 -8.92
C THR A 66 -3.37 12.63 -8.31
N ILE A 67 -3.84 12.70 -7.07
CA ILE A 67 -4.01 13.92 -6.29
C ILE A 67 -3.25 13.77 -4.98
N LEU A 68 -2.33 14.69 -4.70
CA LEU A 68 -1.85 14.95 -3.34
C LEU A 68 -2.89 15.83 -2.67
N LEU A 69 -3.76 15.26 -1.83
CA LEU A 69 -4.97 15.96 -1.35
C LEU A 69 -4.62 17.29 -0.68
N ASP A 70 -3.68 17.25 0.27
CA ASP A 70 -3.17 18.43 0.98
C ASP A 70 -2.62 19.53 0.05
N LYS A 71 -2.16 19.17 -1.16
CA LYS A 71 -1.55 20.12 -2.11
C LYS A 71 -2.50 20.57 -3.22
N PHE A 72 -3.74 20.07 -3.27
CA PHE A 72 -4.59 20.20 -4.45
C PHE A 72 -5.54 21.40 -4.38
N ALA A 73 -6.41 21.44 -3.38
CA ALA A 73 -7.37 22.52 -3.19
C ALA A 73 -7.83 22.54 -1.73
N ASP A 74 -7.77 23.71 -1.10
CA ASP A 74 -8.32 23.99 0.23
C ASP A 74 -9.80 24.38 0.10
N GLY A 75 -10.67 23.62 0.76
CA GLY A 75 -12.12 23.83 0.81
C GLY A 75 -12.65 24.18 2.20
N ASP A 76 -11.88 23.91 3.26
CA ASP A 76 -12.18 24.22 4.65
C ASP A 76 -10.95 24.71 5.41
N PRO A 77 -10.63 26.01 5.35
CA PRO A 77 -9.45 26.54 6.03
C PRO A 77 -9.44 26.38 7.56
N SER A 78 -10.57 25.97 8.17
CA SER A 78 -10.68 25.79 9.61
C SER A 78 -9.99 24.54 10.14
N ASN A 79 -9.65 23.57 9.29
CA ASN A 79 -8.92 22.36 9.68
C ASN A 79 -7.45 22.34 9.24
N ASN A 80 -6.94 23.45 8.67
CA ASN A 80 -5.54 23.57 8.24
C ASN A 80 -4.55 23.48 9.40
N ASP A 81 -4.89 24.09 10.54
CA ASP A 81 -4.08 24.12 11.78
C ASP A 81 -4.88 23.45 12.91
N PHE A 82 -5.28 22.19 12.68
CA PHE A 82 -6.27 21.49 13.49
C PHE A 82 -5.83 21.30 14.94
N PHE A 83 -4.57 20.95 15.17
CA PHE A 83 -4.01 20.76 16.51
C PHE A 83 -3.41 22.04 17.10
N GLY A 84 -3.29 23.11 16.31
CA GLY A 84 -2.72 24.40 16.75
C GLY A 84 -1.25 24.28 17.16
N SER A 85 -0.52 23.32 16.58
CA SER A 85 0.88 23.07 16.91
C SER A 85 1.83 24.01 16.16
N PRO A 86 3.02 24.30 16.71
CA PRO A 86 3.98 25.16 16.01
C PRO A 86 4.36 24.57 14.65
N TYR A 87 4.21 25.34 13.57
CA TYR A 87 4.57 24.94 12.21
C TYR A 87 3.81 23.71 11.69
N GLU A 88 2.54 23.54 12.07
CA GLU A 88 1.68 22.48 11.52
C GLU A 88 1.39 22.66 10.03
N TRP A 89 1.17 23.92 9.63
CA TRP A 89 0.73 24.32 8.30
C TRP A 89 1.41 25.62 7.84
N ASP A 90 1.89 25.63 6.61
CA ASP A 90 2.25 26.84 5.85
C ASP A 90 2.25 26.49 4.36
N TRP A 91 1.33 27.11 3.60
CA TRP A 91 1.22 26.93 2.16
C TRP A 91 2.46 27.36 1.36
N ARG A 92 3.43 28.03 2.01
CA ARG A 92 4.72 28.42 1.41
C ARG A 92 5.81 27.36 1.57
N GLU A 93 5.63 26.39 2.46
CA GLU A 93 6.65 25.41 2.85
C GLU A 93 6.32 24.01 2.37
N THR A 94 7.14 23.44 1.49
CA THR A 94 6.83 22.17 0.82
C THR A 94 6.75 20.95 1.76
N GLN A 95 7.33 21.05 2.96
CA GLN A 95 7.37 19.99 3.97
C GLN A 95 6.24 20.08 5.00
N LEU A 96 5.52 21.20 5.03
CA LEU A 96 4.41 21.41 5.96
C LEU A 96 3.07 21.19 5.26
N ARG A 97 1.98 21.11 6.01
CA ARG A 97 0.64 21.04 5.41
C ARG A 97 0.33 22.31 4.63
N PHE A 98 -0.38 22.14 3.52
CA PHE A 98 -0.84 23.21 2.63
C PHE A 98 -2.33 23.50 2.79
N GLY A 99 -3.10 22.58 3.39
CA GLY A 99 -4.51 22.79 3.73
C GLY A 99 -5.50 22.28 2.69
N GLY A 100 -5.04 21.47 1.74
CA GLY A 100 -5.94 20.80 0.82
C GLY A 100 -6.75 19.69 1.48
N ASP A 101 -8.03 19.58 1.15
CA ASP A 101 -8.97 18.71 1.85
C ASP A 101 -10.06 18.13 0.92
N LEU A 102 -10.94 17.29 1.48
CA LEU A 102 -12.01 16.63 0.75
C LEU A 102 -13.03 17.61 0.14
N LYS A 103 -13.38 18.69 0.83
CA LYS A 103 -14.31 19.71 0.29
C LYS A 103 -13.66 20.44 -0.88
N GLY A 104 -12.36 20.70 -0.78
CA GLY A 104 -11.54 21.23 -1.86
C GLY A 104 -11.53 20.31 -3.08
N LEU A 105 -11.34 18.99 -2.89
CA LEU A 105 -11.47 17.99 -3.95
C LEU A 105 -12.85 18.02 -4.60
N VAL A 106 -13.93 18.00 -3.81
CA VAL A 106 -15.31 18.07 -4.33
C VAL A 106 -15.50 19.31 -5.20
N SER A 107 -14.93 20.46 -4.81
CA SER A 107 -15.02 21.72 -5.58
C SER A 107 -14.35 21.67 -6.96
N LYS A 108 -13.49 20.66 -7.22
CA LYS A 108 -12.74 20.49 -8.47
C LYS A 108 -13.14 19.26 -9.27
N LEU A 109 -14.14 18.49 -8.83
CA LEU A 109 -14.58 17.30 -9.58
C LEU A 109 -15.04 17.64 -11.01
N ASP A 110 -15.67 18.80 -11.21
CA ASP A 110 -16.07 19.24 -12.56
C ASP A 110 -14.86 19.52 -13.47
N TYR A 111 -13.73 19.98 -12.91
CA TYR A 111 -12.47 20.14 -13.65
C TYR A 111 -11.89 18.79 -14.08
N LEU A 112 -11.84 17.82 -13.16
CA LEU A 112 -11.34 16.47 -13.44
C LEU A 112 -12.23 15.76 -14.48
N GLN A 113 -13.55 15.84 -14.30
CA GLN A 113 -14.51 15.26 -15.24
C GLN A 113 -14.43 15.95 -16.61
N GLY A 114 -14.28 17.27 -16.66
CA GLY A 114 -14.12 18.04 -17.90
C GLY A 114 -12.85 17.68 -18.69
N MET A 115 -11.80 17.21 -18.00
CA MET A 115 -10.59 16.66 -18.62
C MET A 115 -10.79 15.25 -19.21
N GLY A 116 -11.86 14.55 -18.80
CA GLY A 116 -12.15 13.17 -19.21
C GLY A 116 -11.63 12.11 -18.23
N ILE A 117 -11.16 12.52 -17.05
CA ILE A 117 -10.74 11.61 -15.99
C ILE A 117 -11.95 10.86 -15.44
N LYS A 118 -11.78 9.57 -15.14
CA LYS A 118 -12.81 8.72 -14.56
C LYS A 118 -12.42 8.07 -13.24
N GLY A 119 -11.14 8.08 -12.89
CA GLY A 119 -10.64 7.59 -11.60
C GLY A 119 -9.89 8.69 -10.85
N VAL A 120 -10.20 8.90 -9.58
CA VAL A 120 -9.41 9.74 -8.69
C VAL A 120 -8.56 8.83 -7.82
N PHE A 121 -7.25 9.02 -7.84
CA PHE A 121 -6.32 8.35 -6.94
C PHE A 121 -5.77 9.38 -5.95
N ILE A 122 -6.09 9.25 -4.66
CA ILE A 122 -5.46 10.09 -3.63
C ILE A 122 -4.15 9.44 -3.20
N SER A 123 -3.06 10.18 -3.33
CA SER A 123 -1.73 9.86 -2.81
C SER A 123 -1.68 10.22 -1.33
N GLY A 124 -1.16 9.30 -0.52
CA GLY A 124 -1.15 9.39 0.93
C GLY A 124 -2.29 8.59 1.57
N THR A 125 -2.00 7.97 2.70
CA THR A 125 -3.00 7.23 3.48
C THR A 125 -4.01 8.19 4.12
N PRO A 126 -5.28 7.80 4.26
CA PRO A 126 -6.32 8.66 4.85
C PRO A 126 -6.24 8.77 6.37
N PHE A 127 -5.27 8.08 6.98
CA PHE A 127 -5.24 7.82 8.41
C PHE A 127 -4.46 8.89 9.17
N LEU A 128 -4.66 8.95 10.47
CA LEU A 128 -3.97 9.88 11.35
C LEU A 128 -2.45 9.69 11.29
N ASN A 129 -1.72 10.77 10.99
CA ASN A 129 -0.26 10.82 10.98
C ASN A 129 0.27 11.69 12.14
N MET A 130 1.59 11.72 12.37
CA MET A 130 2.17 12.69 13.31
C MET A 130 1.95 14.15 12.87
N LEU A 131 2.03 15.06 13.83
CA LEU A 131 1.72 16.49 13.64
C LEU A 131 2.52 17.18 12.54
N TRP A 132 3.73 16.72 12.20
CA TRP A 132 4.54 17.31 11.11
C TRP A 132 4.77 16.37 9.92
N GLN A 133 4.06 15.24 9.88
CA GLN A 133 4.15 14.30 8.76
C GLN A 133 3.07 14.64 7.72
N ALA A 134 3.34 15.68 6.94
CA ALA A 134 2.44 16.12 5.86
C ALA A 134 2.44 15.19 4.64
N ASP A 135 3.38 14.23 4.58
CA ASP A 135 3.45 13.22 3.51
C ASP A 135 2.28 12.22 3.54
N SER A 136 1.64 12.06 4.71
CA SER A 136 0.50 11.17 4.93
C SER A 136 0.80 9.66 4.75
N TYR A 137 2.06 9.23 4.83
CA TYR A 137 2.45 7.82 4.64
C TYR A 137 2.87 7.10 5.92
N SER A 138 2.76 7.74 7.07
CA SER A 138 3.27 7.24 8.36
C SER A 138 2.15 7.15 9.39
N PRO A 139 1.11 6.33 9.12
CA PRO A 139 -0.08 6.30 9.96
C PRO A 139 0.26 5.80 11.36
N ILE A 140 -0.32 6.44 12.37
CA ILE A 140 -0.19 6.02 13.77
C ILE A 140 -1.42 5.27 14.29
N ASP A 141 -2.53 5.28 13.53
CA ASP A 141 -3.76 4.56 13.84
C ASP A 141 -4.54 4.29 12.55
N PHE A 142 -4.82 3.01 12.23
CA PHE A 142 -5.55 2.61 11.00
C PHE A 142 -7.08 2.74 11.11
N THR A 143 -7.59 3.18 12.26
CA THR A 143 -9.02 3.40 12.50
C THR A 143 -9.39 4.87 12.42
N LEU A 144 -8.45 5.78 12.68
CA LEU A 144 -8.70 7.21 12.73
C LEU A 144 -8.31 7.88 11.42
N LEU A 145 -9.25 8.61 10.83
CA LEU A 145 -9.01 9.46 9.67
C LEU A 145 -8.25 10.73 10.08
N ASP A 146 -7.40 11.25 9.19
CA ASP A 146 -6.67 12.49 9.43
C ASP A 146 -7.65 13.69 9.46
N PRO A 147 -7.72 14.46 10.56
CA PRO A 147 -8.68 15.56 10.69
C PRO A 147 -8.43 16.72 9.73
N HIS A 148 -7.22 16.85 9.18
CA HIS A 148 -6.90 17.88 8.19
C HIS A 148 -7.60 17.65 6.86
N TRP A 149 -8.04 16.42 6.56
CA TRP A 149 -8.74 16.12 5.31
C TRP A 149 -10.27 16.22 5.45
N GLY A 150 -10.79 16.18 6.69
CA GLY A 150 -12.20 16.29 7.00
C GLY A 150 -12.65 15.22 8.00
N VAL A 151 -13.96 15.15 8.27
CA VAL A 151 -14.54 14.11 9.13
C VAL A 151 -14.96 12.88 8.33
N PHE A 152 -15.31 11.79 9.02
CA PHE A 152 -15.74 10.54 8.40
C PHE A 152 -16.92 10.71 7.42
N ASP A 153 -17.87 11.60 7.73
CA ASP A 153 -18.98 11.89 6.81
C ASP A 153 -18.54 12.65 5.56
N ASP A 154 -17.49 13.50 5.62
CA ASP A 154 -16.95 14.20 4.45
C ASP A 154 -16.36 13.19 3.45
N TRP A 155 -15.72 12.13 3.94
CA TRP A 155 -15.21 11.04 3.09
C TRP A 155 -16.32 10.34 2.32
N ARG A 156 -17.38 9.93 3.03
CA ARG A 156 -18.55 9.30 2.42
C ARG A 156 -19.20 10.23 1.40
N ASN A 157 -19.39 11.50 1.75
CA ASN A 157 -19.97 12.48 0.85
C ASN A 157 -19.11 12.68 -0.41
N THR A 158 -17.80 12.75 -0.26
CA THR A 158 -16.86 12.93 -1.38
C THR A 158 -16.89 11.74 -2.34
N ILE A 159 -16.85 10.52 -1.81
CA ILE A 159 -16.90 9.31 -2.63
C ILE A 159 -18.28 9.17 -3.31
N ASN A 160 -19.37 9.48 -2.61
CA ASN A 160 -20.70 9.53 -3.21
C ASN A 160 -20.80 10.57 -4.35
N GLU A 161 -20.19 11.75 -4.20
CA GLU A 161 -20.14 12.77 -5.25
C GLU A 161 -19.34 12.30 -6.49
N ILE A 162 -18.25 11.58 -6.26
CA ILE A 162 -17.45 10.94 -7.32
C ILE A 162 -18.29 9.86 -8.04
N HIS A 163 -18.96 8.98 -7.30
CA HIS A 163 -19.81 7.95 -7.89
C HIS A 163 -21.01 8.51 -8.64
N SER A 164 -21.61 9.61 -8.16
CA SER A 164 -22.73 10.29 -8.84
C SER A 164 -22.37 10.77 -10.26
N ARG A 165 -21.06 10.97 -10.51
CA ARG A 165 -20.48 11.37 -11.80
C ARG A 165 -20.05 10.18 -12.67
N GLY A 166 -20.28 8.95 -12.21
CA GLY A 166 -19.79 7.74 -12.86
C GLY A 166 -18.27 7.58 -12.81
N MET A 167 -17.63 8.22 -11.82
CA MET A 167 -16.20 8.13 -11.56
C MET A 167 -15.92 7.13 -10.42
N TYR A 168 -14.66 6.74 -10.25
CA TYR A 168 -14.20 5.76 -9.26
C TYR A 168 -13.14 6.35 -8.35
N PHE A 169 -13.04 5.83 -7.13
CA PHE A 169 -12.10 6.29 -6.12
C PHE A 169 -11.06 5.21 -5.76
N MET A 170 -9.78 5.57 -5.90
CA MET A 170 -8.64 4.78 -5.46
C MET A 170 -8.02 5.39 -4.22
N MET A 171 -7.90 4.59 -3.17
CA MET A 171 -7.30 4.98 -1.89
C MET A 171 -5.92 4.36 -1.72
N ASP A 172 -5.00 5.11 -1.11
CA ASP A 172 -3.66 4.64 -0.77
C ASP A 172 -3.62 3.96 0.60
N PHE A 173 -2.84 2.89 0.71
CA PHE A 173 -2.66 2.10 1.92
C PHE A 173 -1.19 1.81 2.16
N THR A 174 -0.76 1.94 3.42
CA THR A 174 0.38 1.17 3.91
C THR A 174 -0.12 -0.16 4.48
N VAL A 175 0.68 -1.21 4.36
CA VAL A 175 0.36 -2.54 4.92
C VAL A 175 1.42 -2.94 5.96
N GLY A 176 2.70 -2.78 5.63
CA GLY A 176 3.82 -3.17 6.51
C GLY A 176 4.40 -2.03 7.34
N THR A 177 3.92 -0.79 7.19
CA THR A 177 4.54 0.37 7.83
C THR A 177 3.56 1.22 8.64
N MET A 178 4.04 1.75 9.75
CA MET A 178 3.39 2.75 10.60
C MET A 178 4.34 3.92 10.87
N GLY A 179 3.92 4.93 11.63
CA GLY A 179 4.76 6.05 12.06
C GLY A 179 6.00 5.63 12.85
N ASP A 180 6.76 6.59 13.38
CA ASP A 180 8.01 6.32 14.13
C ASP A 180 7.77 6.43 15.65
N MET A 181 7.16 5.39 16.23
CA MET A 181 6.84 5.31 17.66
C MET A 181 7.67 4.25 18.40
N VAL A 182 8.29 3.30 17.68
CA VAL A 182 9.16 2.27 18.24
C VAL A 182 10.63 2.66 18.08
N GLY A 183 11.40 2.59 19.15
CA GLY A 183 12.85 2.72 19.15
C GLY A 183 13.52 1.41 19.54
N PHE A 184 14.83 1.34 19.35
CA PHE A 184 15.64 0.21 19.79
C PHE A 184 16.50 0.60 20.99
N ASN A 185 16.53 -0.26 22.01
CA ASN A 185 17.28 0.00 23.23
C ASN A 185 18.77 0.21 22.91
N GLY A 186 19.33 1.31 23.40
CA GLY A 186 20.71 1.72 23.08
C GLY A 186 20.86 2.55 21.81
N HIS A 187 19.83 2.66 20.96
CA HIS A 187 19.89 3.35 19.66
C HIS A 187 18.74 4.36 19.45
N LEU A 188 18.30 5.05 20.52
CA LEU A 188 17.21 6.03 20.41
C LEU A 188 17.58 7.33 19.69
N ASN A 189 18.88 7.64 19.60
CA ASN A 189 19.40 8.90 19.07
C ASN A 189 20.28 8.70 17.82
N GLU A 190 20.31 7.50 17.26
CA GLU A 190 21.12 7.15 16.09
C GLU A 190 20.43 6.05 15.27
N SER A 191 20.80 5.94 13.99
CA SER A 191 20.32 4.84 13.15
C SER A 191 20.83 3.51 13.69
N THR A 192 19.93 2.53 13.78
CA THR A 192 20.26 1.20 14.30
C THR A 192 20.72 0.31 13.16
N PRO A 193 21.93 -0.29 13.22
CA PRO A 193 22.39 -1.21 12.18
C PRO A 193 21.43 -2.39 11.97
N PHE A 194 21.46 -2.97 10.78
CA PHE A 194 20.69 -4.19 10.51
C PHE A 194 21.31 -5.40 11.25
N ASP A 195 20.51 -6.14 12.02
CA ASP A 195 20.93 -7.37 12.71
C ASP A 195 19.77 -8.39 12.81
N LEU A 196 19.99 -9.60 12.27
CA LEU A 196 19.06 -10.74 12.33
C LEU A 196 18.81 -11.28 13.76
N ASN A 197 19.61 -10.86 14.73
CA ASN A 197 19.39 -11.16 16.15
C ASN A 197 18.40 -10.21 16.83
N GLU A 198 17.92 -9.19 16.11
CA GLU A 198 16.99 -8.17 16.58
C GLU A 198 17.47 -7.38 17.81
N TYR A 199 16.84 -6.23 18.00
CA TYR A 199 17.06 -5.36 19.14
C TYR A 199 15.85 -5.41 20.07
N ASP A 200 16.06 -5.15 21.37
CA ASP A 200 14.95 -4.92 22.29
C ASP A 200 14.24 -3.62 21.89
N GLY A 201 12.97 -3.72 21.53
CA GLY A 201 12.10 -2.59 21.22
C GLY A 201 11.67 -1.84 22.47
N VAL A 202 11.52 -0.52 22.34
CA VAL A 202 11.01 0.38 23.38
C VAL A 202 10.12 1.45 22.75
N TRP A 203 9.16 1.98 23.50
CA TRP A 203 8.36 3.12 23.04
C TRP A 203 9.16 4.42 23.11
N LYS A 204 9.14 5.22 22.03
CA LYS A 204 9.86 6.50 21.96
C LYS A 204 9.22 7.61 22.80
N HIS A 205 7.92 7.52 23.03
CA HIS A 205 7.10 8.54 23.71
C HIS A 205 7.37 9.98 23.21
N PRO A 206 7.04 10.31 21.95
CA PRO A 206 7.28 11.65 21.41
C PRO A 206 6.54 12.72 22.23
N ASN A 207 7.17 13.89 22.37
CA ASN A 207 6.62 14.98 23.20
C ASN A 207 5.36 15.64 22.61
N TYR A 208 5.18 15.56 21.29
CA TYR A 208 4.09 16.19 20.57
C TYR A 208 3.37 15.14 19.73
N MET A 209 2.16 14.80 20.15
CA MET A 209 1.39 13.70 19.58
C MET A 209 -0.05 14.14 19.35
N PRO A 210 -0.65 13.77 18.20
CA PRO A 210 -2.07 13.93 17.98
C PRO A 210 -2.87 13.31 19.14
N TRP A 211 -3.80 14.08 19.69
CA TRP A 211 -4.70 13.64 20.77
C TRP A 211 -4.00 12.95 21.97
N ASN A 212 -2.75 13.31 22.25
CA ASN A 212 -1.90 12.79 23.33
C ASN A 212 -1.67 11.26 23.27
N PHE A 213 -1.59 10.67 22.08
CA PHE A 213 -1.17 9.27 21.94
C PHE A 213 0.25 9.07 22.42
N THR A 214 0.52 8.01 23.19
CA THR A 214 1.85 7.72 23.74
C THR A 214 2.50 6.47 23.15
N GLN A 215 1.71 5.63 22.48
CA GLN A 215 2.08 4.36 21.86
C GLN A 215 1.02 3.96 20.83
N TYR A 216 1.29 2.92 20.03
CA TYR A 216 0.23 2.30 19.23
C TYR A 216 -0.81 1.62 20.13
N LEU A 217 -2.07 1.75 19.75
CA LEU A 217 -3.19 1.23 20.56
C LEU A 217 -3.56 -0.20 20.17
N ASP A 218 -3.34 -0.58 18.91
CA ASP A 218 -3.71 -1.89 18.37
C ASP A 218 -2.52 -2.85 18.19
N PHE A 219 -1.29 -2.40 18.46
CA PHE A 219 -0.06 -3.17 18.27
C PHE A 219 0.87 -3.03 19.48
N GLU A 220 1.59 -4.12 19.79
CA GLU A 220 2.41 -4.21 21.00
C GLU A 220 3.85 -4.61 20.69
N ILE A 221 4.78 -4.02 21.44
CA ILE A 221 6.18 -4.41 21.44
C ILE A 221 6.38 -5.56 22.41
N ALA A 222 7.08 -6.62 21.99
CA ALA A 222 7.48 -7.71 22.88
C ALA A 222 8.90 -8.18 22.61
N ASN A 223 9.74 -8.19 23.66
CA ASN A 223 11.15 -8.58 23.57
C ASN A 223 11.41 -10.04 23.99
N THR A 224 10.37 -10.88 23.97
CA THR A 224 10.52 -12.30 24.27
C THR A 224 10.85 -13.05 22.98
N ARG A 225 11.99 -13.74 22.94
CA ARG A 225 12.41 -14.53 21.78
C ARG A 225 11.66 -15.85 21.69
N ASN A 226 11.12 -16.15 20.52
CA ASN A 226 10.50 -17.41 20.17
C ASN A 226 11.36 -18.17 19.16
N MET A 227 11.87 -19.32 19.61
CA MET A 227 12.71 -20.21 18.82
C MET A 227 11.94 -21.00 17.75
N SER A 228 10.61 -21.04 17.83
CA SER A 228 9.74 -21.69 16.85
C SER A 228 9.21 -20.73 15.79
N CYS A 229 9.64 -19.46 15.83
CA CYS A 229 9.33 -18.49 14.80
C CYS A 229 9.86 -18.95 13.43
N VAL A 230 9.09 -18.72 12.37
CA VAL A 230 9.47 -19.06 10.99
C VAL A 230 9.48 -17.78 10.18
N MET A 231 10.64 -17.42 9.64
CA MET A 231 10.76 -16.26 8.76
C MET A 231 10.04 -16.50 7.42
N PRO A 232 9.57 -15.44 6.75
CA PRO A 232 8.96 -15.54 5.43
C PRO A 232 10.00 -15.94 4.38
N THR A 233 9.51 -16.32 3.20
CA THR A 233 10.38 -16.61 2.06
C THR A 233 10.84 -15.30 1.43
N PHE A 234 12.15 -15.12 1.35
CA PHE A 234 12.78 -13.95 0.74
C PHE A 234 13.31 -14.26 -0.66
N TRP A 235 13.40 -13.22 -1.48
CA TRP A 235 13.69 -13.34 -2.90
C TRP A 235 14.77 -12.34 -3.31
N GLN A 236 15.65 -12.75 -4.23
CA GLN A 236 16.57 -11.86 -4.94
C GLN A 236 15.91 -11.24 -6.16
N ASP A 237 16.55 -10.22 -6.72
CA ASP A 237 16.15 -9.55 -7.97
C ASP A 237 15.95 -10.50 -9.17
N ASP A 238 16.68 -11.62 -9.19
CA ASP A 238 16.61 -12.64 -10.24
C ASP A 238 15.49 -13.68 -10.01
N GLY A 239 14.69 -13.52 -8.95
CA GLY A 239 13.60 -14.43 -8.60
C GLY A 239 14.05 -15.73 -7.93
N THR A 240 15.30 -15.83 -7.49
CA THR A 240 15.77 -16.96 -6.66
C THR A 240 15.49 -16.71 -5.18
N VAL A 241 15.27 -17.80 -4.43
CA VAL A 241 15.03 -17.75 -2.98
C VAL A 241 16.33 -17.49 -2.22
N ILE A 242 16.28 -16.62 -1.22
CA ILE A 242 17.39 -16.37 -0.29
C ILE A 242 17.24 -17.28 0.92
N ASP A 243 18.32 -17.99 1.27
CA ASP A 243 18.41 -18.72 2.54
C ASP A 243 19.01 -17.80 3.62
N VAL A 244 18.13 -17.23 4.46
CA VAL A 244 18.53 -16.36 5.56
C VAL A 244 18.70 -17.21 6.82
N GLN A 245 19.88 -17.17 7.42
CA GLN A 245 20.15 -17.87 8.68
C GLN A 245 19.68 -17.01 9.85
N TYR A 246 18.74 -17.53 10.66
CA TYR A 246 18.14 -16.80 11.78
C TYR A 246 18.04 -17.69 13.03
N ASN A 247 17.86 -17.06 14.20
CA ASN A 247 17.85 -17.73 15.49
C ASN A 247 16.50 -17.58 16.23
N GLY A 248 15.41 -17.89 15.54
CA GLY A 248 14.07 -17.49 15.96
C GLY A 248 13.85 -15.97 15.82
N CYS A 249 12.73 -15.46 16.33
CA CYS A 249 12.42 -14.04 16.30
C CYS A 249 11.76 -13.56 17.59
N LEU A 250 11.69 -12.25 17.81
CA LEU A 250 10.96 -11.66 18.92
C LEU A 250 9.44 -11.72 18.68
N GLU A 251 8.67 -12.00 19.74
CA GLU A 251 7.20 -12.12 19.71
C GLU A 251 6.47 -10.79 19.48
N SER A 252 7.19 -9.72 19.16
CA SER A 252 6.67 -8.38 18.90
C SER A 252 5.69 -8.36 17.72
N ASP A 253 4.78 -7.39 17.69
CA ASP A 253 4.00 -7.07 16.49
C ASP A 253 4.82 -6.28 15.46
N PHE A 254 6.00 -5.80 15.86
CA PHE A 254 6.95 -5.09 15.00
C PHE A 254 8.18 -5.96 14.71
N ASP A 255 8.74 -5.77 13.52
CA ASP A 255 10.05 -6.28 13.20
C ASP A 255 11.12 -5.38 13.84
N GLN A 256 12.10 -5.99 14.49
CA GLN A 256 13.07 -5.29 15.33
C GLN A 256 14.50 -5.48 14.83
N TYR A 257 14.68 -5.57 13.51
CA TYR A 257 15.94 -5.91 12.85
C TYR A 257 16.87 -4.71 12.61
N GLY A 258 16.50 -3.51 13.01
CA GLY A 258 17.27 -2.28 12.77
C GLY A 258 16.57 -1.32 11.82
N ASP A 259 17.34 -0.41 11.24
CA ASP A 259 16.87 0.71 10.41
C ASP A 259 17.73 0.82 9.14
N VAL A 260 17.08 0.92 7.98
CA VAL A 260 17.77 1.12 6.70
C VAL A 260 17.46 2.50 6.15
N GLU A 261 18.48 3.15 5.60
CA GLU A 261 18.34 4.46 4.96
C GLU A 261 17.41 4.43 3.74
N ALA A 262 16.80 5.58 3.45
CA ALA A 262 15.89 5.73 2.31
C ALA A 262 16.62 5.53 0.96
N PHE A 263 17.87 5.99 0.89
CA PHE A 263 18.70 5.95 -0.32
C PHE A 263 19.87 5.00 -0.11
N GLY A 264 20.20 4.17 -1.09
CA GLY A 264 21.26 3.18 -0.99
C GLY A 264 20.87 1.90 -1.72
N VAL A 265 21.83 0.98 -1.86
CA VAL A 265 21.58 -0.36 -2.41
C VAL A 265 21.65 -1.34 -1.24
N HIS A 266 20.47 -1.73 -0.77
CA HIS A 266 20.27 -2.69 0.31
C HIS A 266 19.48 -3.86 -0.27
N PRO A 267 19.81 -5.12 0.09
CA PRO A 267 19.00 -6.27 -0.31
C PRO A 267 17.52 -6.08 0.05
N ASP A 268 16.61 -6.53 -0.81
CA ASP A 268 15.18 -6.30 -0.60
C ASP A 268 14.65 -6.91 0.71
N TYR A 269 15.18 -8.07 1.09
CA TYR A 269 14.78 -8.72 2.36
C TYR A 269 15.14 -7.88 3.59
N GLU A 270 16.22 -7.11 3.54
CA GLU A 270 16.59 -6.20 4.64
C GLU A 270 15.57 -5.05 4.71
N ARG A 271 15.15 -4.50 3.58
CA ARG A 271 14.11 -3.46 3.50
C ARG A 271 12.74 -3.95 3.96
N GLN A 272 12.44 -5.23 3.75
CA GLN A 272 11.20 -5.86 4.22
C GLN A 272 11.17 -6.04 5.74
N LEU A 273 12.32 -6.15 6.40
CA LEU A 273 12.43 -6.44 7.83
C LEU A 273 12.79 -5.22 8.70
N SER A 274 13.32 -4.17 8.10
CA SER A 274 13.83 -3.02 8.84
C SER A 274 12.86 -1.85 8.85
N LYS A 275 13.06 -0.99 9.84
CA LYS A 275 12.52 0.38 9.82
C LYS A 275 13.04 1.12 8.59
N PHE A 276 12.23 2.06 8.11
CA PHE A 276 12.58 2.87 6.95
C PHE A 276 13.00 4.26 7.39
N ALA A 277 14.30 4.55 7.21
CA ALA A 277 14.94 5.85 7.34
C ALA A 277 14.58 6.63 8.61
N SER A 278 14.44 5.91 9.74
CA SER A 278 14.00 6.46 11.02
C SER A 278 12.63 7.17 11.00
N VAL A 279 11.81 6.99 9.96
CA VAL A 279 10.49 7.65 9.82
C VAL A 279 9.30 6.70 9.91
N GLN A 280 9.51 5.41 9.64
CA GLN A 280 8.45 4.40 9.69
C GLN A 280 8.88 3.14 10.44
N ASP A 281 8.03 2.72 11.37
CA ASP A 281 8.11 1.42 12.04
C ASP A 281 7.71 0.30 11.07
N ARG A 282 8.35 -0.87 11.20
CA ARG A 282 8.03 -2.07 10.42
C ARG A 282 7.12 -2.99 11.20
N LEU A 283 5.88 -3.15 10.76
CA LEU A 283 5.01 -4.20 11.28
C LEU A 283 5.56 -5.56 10.85
N ARG A 284 5.44 -6.56 11.72
CA ARG A 284 5.77 -7.95 11.39
C ARG A 284 4.60 -8.57 10.64
N GLU A 285 4.34 -8.14 9.41
CA GLU A 285 3.11 -8.52 8.71
C GLU A 285 3.03 -10.02 8.38
N TRP A 286 4.17 -10.71 8.38
CA TRP A 286 4.26 -12.17 8.22
C TRP A 286 3.88 -12.93 9.50
N LYS A 287 3.62 -12.26 10.63
CA LYS A 287 3.02 -12.85 11.83
C LYS A 287 1.50 -12.95 11.68
N PRO A 288 0.88 -14.14 11.82
CA PRO A 288 -0.55 -14.32 11.57
C PRO A 288 -1.47 -13.38 12.35
N GLY A 289 -1.13 -13.08 13.62
CA GLY A 289 -1.90 -12.15 14.45
C GLY A 289 -1.88 -10.70 13.95
N VAL A 290 -0.74 -10.26 13.40
CA VAL A 290 -0.59 -8.91 12.81
C VAL A 290 -1.35 -8.85 11.49
N MET A 291 -1.18 -9.85 10.63
CA MET A 291 -1.92 -9.94 9.36
C MET A 291 -3.43 -9.92 9.56
N ALA A 292 -3.96 -10.64 10.56
CA ALA A 292 -5.40 -10.65 10.85
C ALA A 292 -5.94 -9.24 11.20
N LYS A 293 -5.16 -8.43 11.94
CA LYS A 293 -5.51 -7.03 12.23
C LYS A 293 -5.52 -6.19 10.95
N LEU A 294 -4.46 -6.29 10.14
CA LEU A 294 -4.32 -5.57 8.88
C LEU A 294 -5.45 -5.88 7.88
N GLN A 295 -5.87 -7.14 7.79
CA GLN A 295 -7.00 -7.56 6.97
C GLN A 295 -8.33 -6.97 7.47
N THR A 296 -8.49 -6.85 8.80
CA THR A 296 -9.68 -6.23 9.41
C THR A 296 -9.74 -4.75 9.08
N PHE A 297 -8.63 -4.02 9.18
CA PHE A 297 -8.56 -2.60 8.84
C PHE A 297 -8.87 -2.35 7.35
N ALA A 298 -8.30 -3.15 6.46
CA ALA A 298 -8.61 -3.08 5.03
C ALA A 298 -10.11 -3.27 4.76
N CYS A 299 -10.71 -4.29 5.38
CA CYS A 299 -12.12 -4.58 5.20
C CYS A 299 -13.01 -3.47 5.76
N MET A 300 -12.66 -2.93 6.93
CA MET A 300 -13.36 -1.81 7.56
C MET A 300 -13.41 -0.59 6.64
N VAL A 301 -12.31 -0.23 5.97
CA VAL A 301 -12.31 0.90 5.02
C VAL A 301 -13.21 0.61 3.82
N ILE A 302 -13.10 -0.58 3.22
CA ILE A 302 -13.92 -0.99 2.06
C ILE A 302 -15.41 -0.88 2.40
N THR A 303 -15.82 -1.36 3.56
CA THR A 303 -17.23 -1.36 3.97
C THR A 303 -17.68 0.01 4.50
N ALA A 304 -16.77 0.83 5.04
CA ALA A 304 -17.10 2.14 5.59
C ALA A 304 -17.28 3.22 4.52
N LEU A 305 -16.41 3.22 3.51
CA LEU A 305 -16.19 4.33 2.58
C LEU A 305 -16.59 4.06 1.13
N ASP A 306 -16.88 2.80 0.76
CA ASP A 306 -17.24 2.42 -0.61
C ASP A 306 -16.12 2.68 -1.66
N ILE A 307 -14.85 2.55 -1.27
CA ILE A 307 -13.71 2.68 -2.19
C ILE A 307 -13.75 1.63 -3.31
N ASP A 308 -13.24 1.98 -4.50
CA ASP A 308 -13.33 1.14 -5.69
C ASP A 308 -12.01 0.48 -6.09
N ALA A 309 -10.90 1.06 -5.65
CA ALA A 309 -9.58 0.58 -5.90
C ALA A 309 -8.63 0.92 -4.74
N ILE A 310 -7.53 0.18 -4.66
CA ILE A 310 -6.49 0.34 -3.65
C ILE A 310 -5.14 0.47 -4.37
N ARG A 311 -4.32 1.42 -3.92
CA ARG A 311 -2.88 1.44 -4.18
C ARG A 311 -2.17 1.08 -2.88
N ILE A 312 -1.20 0.16 -2.93
CA ILE A 312 -0.39 -0.23 -1.78
C ILE A 312 0.98 0.45 -1.89
N ASP A 313 1.28 1.33 -0.94
CA ASP A 313 2.57 1.97 -0.77
C ASP A 313 3.69 0.95 -0.52
N LYS A 314 4.87 1.18 -1.11
CA LYS A 314 6.08 0.37 -0.90
C LYS A 314 5.80 -1.14 -0.91
N SER A 315 5.08 -1.62 -1.92
CA SER A 315 4.61 -3.02 -1.96
C SER A 315 5.76 -4.03 -1.90
N THR A 316 6.94 -3.67 -2.42
CA THR A 316 8.14 -4.51 -2.35
C THR A 316 8.75 -4.62 -0.95
N GLN A 317 8.36 -3.75 -0.02
CA GLN A 317 8.75 -3.83 1.40
C GLN A 317 7.77 -4.66 2.23
N VAL A 318 6.70 -5.15 1.63
CA VAL A 318 5.83 -6.17 2.22
C VAL A 318 6.32 -7.52 1.73
N THR A 319 6.42 -8.52 2.60
CA THR A 319 6.82 -9.86 2.17
C THR A 319 5.80 -10.46 1.18
N VAL A 320 6.30 -11.17 0.16
CA VAL A 320 5.51 -11.58 -1.02
C VAL A 320 4.22 -12.33 -0.64
N ASP A 321 4.31 -13.29 0.28
CA ASP A 321 3.16 -14.09 0.72
C ASP A 321 2.20 -13.29 1.60
N ALA A 322 2.72 -12.39 2.44
CA ALA A 322 1.90 -11.52 3.27
C ALA A 322 1.08 -10.54 2.42
N LEU A 323 1.67 -9.99 1.35
CA LEU A 323 0.94 -9.13 0.42
C LEU A 323 -0.17 -9.92 -0.30
N ALA A 324 0.11 -11.15 -0.74
CA ALA A 324 -0.92 -12.02 -1.34
C ALA A 324 -2.06 -12.32 -0.36
N ALA A 325 -1.74 -12.62 0.91
CA ALA A 325 -2.74 -12.86 1.95
C ALA A 325 -3.60 -11.61 2.24
N TRP A 326 -2.98 -10.43 2.31
CA TRP A 326 -3.68 -9.18 2.54
C TRP A 326 -4.62 -8.83 1.38
N THR A 327 -4.12 -8.89 0.16
CA THR A 327 -4.89 -8.55 -1.05
C THR A 327 -6.01 -9.57 -1.33
N GLN A 328 -5.82 -10.85 -1.00
CA GLN A 328 -6.89 -11.84 -1.03
C GLN A 328 -8.02 -11.46 -0.06
N ALA A 329 -7.70 -11.17 1.21
CA ALA A 329 -8.71 -10.79 2.20
C ALA A 329 -9.45 -9.49 1.82
N ALA A 330 -8.75 -8.51 1.25
CA ALA A 330 -9.36 -7.30 0.73
C ALA A 330 -10.36 -7.59 -0.41
N ARG A 331 -10.01 -8.47 -1.35
CA ARG A 331 -10.94 -8.93 -2.42
C ARG A 331 -12.14 -9.69 -1.85
N GLU A 332 -11.93 -10.58 -0.89
CA GLU A 332 -13.00 -11.32 -0.24
C GLU A 332 -13.97 -10.37 0.50
N CYS A 333 -13.45 -9.33 1.15
CA CYS A 333 -14.27 -8.29 1.76
C CYS A 333 -15.06 -7.49 0.71
N ALA A 334 -14.40 -7.02 -0.35
CA ALA A 334 -15.04 -6.32 -1.45
C ALA A 334 -16.16 -7.15 -2.11
N ALA A 335 -15.95 -8.46 -2.27
CA ALA A 335 -16.95 -9.37 -2.81
C ALA A 335 -18.21 -9.47 -1.93
N LYS A 336 -18.07 -9.40 -0.59
CA LYS A 336 -19.22 -9.40 0.35
C LYS A 336 -20.15 -8.20 0.17
N VAL A 337 -19.61 -7.07 -0.28
CA VAL A 337 -20.38 -5.84 -0.58
C VAL A 337 -20.74 -5.71 -2.07
N GLY A 338 -20.52 -6.76 -2.87
CA GLY A 338 -20.90 -6.79 -4.29
C GLY A 338 -19.86 -6.23 -5.27
N LYS A 339 -18.70 -5.76 -4.78
CA LYS A 339 -17.56 -5.34 -5.61
C LYS A 339 -16.77 -6.57 -6.08
N LYS A 340 -17.20 -7.15 -7.21
CA LYS A 340 -16.62 -8.40 -7.77
C LYS A 340 -15.40 -8.18 -8.65
N ASN A 341 -14.94 -6.94 -8.83
CA ASN A 341 -13.82 -6.64 -9.69
C ASN A 341 -13.00 -5.46 -9.13
N ILE A 342 -12.83 -5.40 -7.81
CA ILE A 342 -11.99 -4.38 -7.17
C ILE A 342 -10.58 -4.41 -7.77
N LEU A 343 -9.98 -3.22 -7.97
CA LEU A 343 -8.62 -3.08 -8.49
C LEU A 343 -7.66 -2.87 -7.32
N ILE A 344 -6.66 -3.74 -7.18
CA ILE A 344 -5.61 -3.59 -6.16
C ILE A 344 -4.26 -3.49 -6.86
N THR A 345 -3.68 -2.30 -6.87
CA THR A 345 -2.38 -2.01 -7.45
C THR A 345 -1.35 -1.76 -6.36
N GLY A 346 -0.08 -1.86 -6.70
CA GLY A 346 1.00 -1.58 -5.76
C GLY A 346 2.07 -0.65 -6.34
N GLU A 347 2.85 -0.09 -5.45
CA GLU A 347 4.13 0.52 -5.77
C GLU A 347 5.23 -0.55 -5.82
N VAL A 348 5.69 -0.87 -7.03
CA VAL A 348 6.77 -1.83 -7.25
C VAL A 348 7.90 -1.13 -7.97
N THR A 349 8.95 -0.80 -7.22
CA THR A 349 10.10 -0.03 -7.71
C THR A 349 11.18 -0.91 -8.33
N GLY A 350 11.24 -2.20 -7.98
CA GLY A 350 12.23 -3.16 -8.51
C GLY A 350 12.10 -3.40 -10.01
N GLY A 351 13.02 -4.22 -10.55
CA GLY A 351 12.98 -4.71 -11.93
C GLY A 351 11.75 -5.57 -12.24
N ASP A 352 11.55 -5.88 -13.51
CA ASP A 352 10.38 -6.66 -13.97
C ASP A 352 10.38 -8.08 -13.39
N THR A 353 11.54 -8.73 -13.32
CA THR A 353 11.68 -10.06 -12.73
C THR A 353 11.29 -10.11 -11.25
N PHE A 354 11.78 -9.18 -10.44
CA PHE A 354 11.42 -9.12 -9.02
C PHE A 354 9.95 -8.72 -8.84
N GLY A 355 9.48 -7.74 -9.62
CA GLY A 355 8.08 -7.33 -9.62
C GLY A 355 7.12 -8.45 -9.98
N ALA A 356 7.50 -9.34 -10.91
CA ALA A 356 6.71 -10.49 -11.31
C ALA A 356 6.35 -11.44 -10.15
N LEU A 357 7.09 -11.41 -9.04
CA LEU A 357 6.76 -12.16 -7.84
C LEU A 357 5.47 -11.65 -7.17
N TYR A 358 5.16 -10.37 -7.31
CA TYR A 358 4.06 -9.67 -6.63
C TYR A 358 2.76 -9.63 -7.44
N TYR A 359 2.82 -9.75 -8.76
CA TYR A 359 1.64 -9.65 -9.63
C TYR A 359 0.87 -10.98 -9.73
N GLY A 360 -0.45 -10.93 -9.55
CA GLY A 360 -1.32 -12.10 -9.60
C GLY A 360 -0.80 -13.23 -8.73
N ARG A 361 -0.71 -14.43 -9.28
CA ARG A 361 -0.16 -15.61 -8.58
C ARG A 361 1.37 -15.64 -8.55
N GLY A 362 2.04 -14.66 -9.14
CA GLY A 362 3.49 -14.51 -9.18
C GLY A 362 4.17 -15.44 -10.18
N ARG A 363 5.35 -15.07 -10.68
CA ARG A 363 6.22 -15.94 -11.47
C ARG A 363 7.69 -15.74 -11.11
N THR A 364 8.44 -16.83 -11.14
CA THR A 364 9.90 -16.79 -11.20
C THR A 364 10.38 -17.08 -12.63
N PRO A 365 11.64 -16.81 -12.98
CA PRO A 365 12.17 -17.14 -14.31
C PRO A 365 12.06 -18.61 -14.72
N THR A 366 11.93 -19.54 -13.76
CA THR A 366 11.74 -20.98 -14.04
C THR A 366 10.29 -21.36 -14.34
N GLN A 367 9.35 -20.44 -14.12
CA GLN A 367 7.91 -20.63 -14.29
C GLN A 367 7.34 -19.84 -15.48
N LEU A 368 8.20 -19.30 -16.35
CA LEU A 368 7.75 -18.51 -17.48
C LEU A 368 7.11 -19.40 -18.55
N PRO A 369 5.97 -18.98 -19.13
CA PRO A 369 5.47 -19.55 -20.37
C PRO A 369 6.52 -19.44 -21.49
N PRO A 370 6.53 -20.34 -22.49
CA PRO A 370 7.55 -20.37 -23.53
C PRO A 370 7.54 -19.17 -24.50
N GLY A 371 6.60 -18.23 -24.34
CA GLY A 371 6.52 -16.99 -25.11
C GLY A 371 5.14 -16.34 -25.06
N PHE A 372 5.02 -15.20 -25.74
CA PHE A 372 3.82 -14.35 -25.71
C PHE A 372 2.52 -15.11 -26.06
N LEU A 373 2.51 -15.92 -27.13
CA LEU A 373 1.29 -16.64 -27.54
C LEU A 373 0.88 -17.73 -26.54
N ALA A 374 1.83 -18.31 -25.81
CA ALA A 374 1.52 -19.26 -24.75
C ALA A 374 0.98 -18.52 -23.52
N ALA A 375 1.63 -17.43 -23.12
CA ALA A 375 1.17 -16.54 -22.05
C ALA A 375 -0.27 -16.00 -22.33
N ALA A 376 -0.56 -15.65 -23.58
CA ALA A 376 -1.86 -15.11 -24.02
C ALA A 376 -2.98 -16.15 -24.09
N ASN A 377 -2.66 -17.44 -23.97
CA ASN A 377 -3.64 -18.52 -23.93
C ASN A 377 -3.64 -19.24 -22.58
N LEU A 378 -3.01 -18.67 -21.56
CA LEU A 378 -2.97 -19.27 -20.24
C LEU A 378 -4.36 -19.36 -19.62
N THR A 379 -4.57 -20.45 -18.90
CA THR A 379 -5.77 -20.68 -18.09
C THR A 379 -5.37 -20.90 -16.63
N ALA A 380 -6.31 -20.65 -15.71
CA ALA A 380 -6.05 -20.68 -14.27
C ALA A 380 -5.63 -22.07 -13.73
N ASP A 381 -5.90 -23.14 -14.47
CA ASP A 381 -5.54 -24.52 -14.15
C ASP A 381 -4.08 -24.90 -14.49
N GLN A 382 -3.36 -24.05 -15.23
CA GLN A 382 -1.97 -24.31 -15.62
C GLN A 382 -0.97 -23.88 -14.53
N ASN A 383 -1.08 -24.49 -13.35
CA ASN A 383 -0.35 -24.14 -12.13
C ASN A 383 1.18 -24.11 -12.27
N GLN A 384 1.76 -24.84 -13.23
CA GLN A 384 3.21 -24.85 -13.45
C GLN A 384 3.80 -23.47 -13.81
N PHE A 385 2.98 -22.52 -14.27
CA PHE A 385 3.41 -21.18 -14.66
C PHE A 385 3.19 -20.11 -13.58
N PHE A 386 2.94 -20.52 -12.33
CA PHE A 386 2.59 -19.62 -11.25
C PHE A 386 3.27 -20.01 -9.94
N LEU A 387 3.72 -19.02 -9.18
CA LEU A 387 4.38 -19.20 -7.88
C LEU A 387 3.38 -19.67 -6.81
N ARG A 388 2.16 -19.17 -6.85
CA ARG A 388 1.10 -19.43 -5.86
C ARG A 388 -0.10 -20.14 -6.45
N ASP A 389 -0.92 -20.71 -5.57
CA ASP A 389 -2.23 -21.28 -5.93
C ASP A 389 -3.23 -20.21 -6.36
N ALA A 390 -4.25 -20.60 -7.12
CA ALA A 390 -5.23 -19.69 -7.73
C ALA A 390 -6.01 -18.81 -6.73
N ALA A 391 -6.09 -19.19 -5.45
CA ALA A 391 -6.73 -18.37 -4.41
C ALA A 391 -5.83 -17.20 -3.93
N HIS A 392 -4.51 -17.34 -4.02
CA HIS A 392 -3.53 -16.44 -3.40
C HIS A 392 -2.90 -15.51 -4.43
N ASN A 393 -3.64 -14.46 -4.79
CA ASN A 393 -3.19 -13.46 -5.76
C ASN A 393 -2.73 -12.21 -5.04
N GLY A 394 -1.54 -11.72 -5.38
CA GLY A 394 -0.99 -10.44 -4.94
C GLY A 394 -1.64 -9.27 -5.65
N LEU A 395 -0.84 -8.38 -6.23
CA LEU A 395 -1.29 -7.17 -6.92
C LEU A 395 -1.92 -7.51 -8.28
N ASP A 396 -2.96 -6.78 -8.69
CA ASP A 396 -3.49 -6.84 -10.06
C ASP A 396 -2.56 -6.16 -11.08
N GLY A 397 -1.65 -5.32 -10.60
CA GLY A 397 -0.72 -4.53 -11.39
C GLY A 397 0.00 -3.48 -10.55
N VAL A 398 0.57 -2.49 -11.21
CA VAL A 398 1.26 -1.36 -10.57
C VAL A 398 0.46 -0.09 -10.72
N ALA A 399 0.54 0.80 -9.74
CA ALA A 399 -0.04 2.14 -9.84
C ALA A 399 0.82 3.09 -10.70
N PHE A 400 2.11 2.79 -10.82
CA PHE A 400 3.04 3.47 -11.71
C PHE A 400 4.15 2.47 -12.11
N HIS A 401 4.32 2.22 -13.40
CA HIS A 401 5.23 1.17 -13.85
C HIS A 401 6.68 1.64 -13.93
N TYR A 402 7.43 1.47 -12.84
CA TYR A 402 8.81 1.97 -12.72
C TYR A 402 9.79 1.41 -13.76
N SER A 403 9.72 0.13 -14.15
CA SER A 403 10.57 -0.40 -15.24
C SER A 403 10.31 0.26 -16.60
N ILE A 404 9.03 0.56 -16.90
CA ILE A 404 8.64 1.27 -18.11
C ILE A 404 9.05 2.74 -18.01
N TYR A 405 8.89 3.37 -16.85
CA TYR A 405 9.39 4.72 -16.60
C TYR A 405 10.90 4.83 -16.87
N ARG A 406 11.70 3.93 -16.31
CA ARG A 406 13.16 3.83 -16.53
C ARG A 406 13.52 3.55 -18.00
N SER A 407 12.77 2.67 -18.66
CA SER A 407 12.87 2.44 -20.11
C SER A 407 12.59 3.72 -20.92
N LEU A 408 11.53 4.45 -20.56
CA LEU A 408 11.12 5.68 -21.22
C LEU A 408 12.12 6.82 -21.03
N THR A 409 12.68 6.99 -19.83
CA THR A 409 13.72 7.99 -19.58
C THR A 409 14.98 7.70 -20.40
N ARG A 410 15.37 6.42 -20.55
CA ARG A 410 16.49 5.99 -21.40
C ARG A 410 16.19 6.21 -22.89
N PHE A 411 14.99 5.86 -23.34
CA PHE A 411 14.53 6.07 -24.71
C PHE A 411 14.58 7.56 -25.12
N LEU A 412 14.24 8.46 -24.20
CA LEU A 412 14.25 9.91 -24.43
C LEU A 412 15.61 10.58 -24.21
N GLY A 413 16.67 9.80 -23.95
CA GLY A 413 18.02 10.29 -23.78
C GLY A 413 18.17 11.20 -22.55
N MET A 414 17.52 10.85 -21.43
CA MET A 414 17.76 11.53 -20.15
C MET A 414 19.06 11.01 -19.51
N ASP A 415 19.81 11.90 -18.87
CA ASP A 415 21.05 11.55 -18.18
C ASP A 415 20.76 10.97 -16.78
N GLY A 416 21.56 9.99 -16.35
CA GLY A 416 21.52 9.42 -14.99
C GLY A 416 21.62 7.89 -14.94
N ASN A 417 21.60 7.33 -13.72
CA ASN A 417 21.43 5.89 -13.54
C ASN A 417 19.93 5.54 -13.62
N LEU A 418 19.50 5.14 -14.80
CA LEU A 418 18.08 4.99 -15.16
C LEU A 418 17.71 3.53 -15.46
N GLN A 419 18.38 2.59 -14.81
CA GLN A 419 18.15 1.16 -14.98
C GLN A 419 18.32 0.43 -13.66
N ASP A 420 17.43 -0.52 -13.44
CA ASP A 420 17.50 -1.50 -12.37
C ASP A 420 17.89 -2.88 -12.90
N ALA A 421 18.27 -3.79 -12.01
CA ALA A 421 18.55 -5.18 -12.36
C ALA A 421 17.30 -5.82 -12.98
N PHE A 422 17.48 -6.55 -14.10
CA PHE A 422 16.40 -7.25 -14.80
C PHE A 422 15.21 -6.36 -15.22
N ASP A 423 15.47 -5.10 -15.54
CA ASP A 423 14.50 -4.20 -16.16
C ASP A 423 14.14 -4.59 -17.61
N VAL A 424 13.05 -4.01 -18.09
CA VAL A 424 12.55 -4.17 -19.46
C VAL A 424 13.39 -3.41 -20.50
N ASP A 425 13.22 -3.83 -21.75
CA ASP A 425 13.86 -3.23 -22.93
C ASP A 425 13.39 -1.78 -23.21
N THR A 426 14.18 -1.01 -23.97
CA THR A 426 13.82 0.35 -24.43
C THR A 426 12.93 0.36 -25.67
N ASN A 427 12.83 -0.76 -26.38
CA ASN A 427 11.83 -1.01 -27.39
C ASN A 427 10.52 -1.46 -26.72
N PHE A 428 9.50 -0.60 -26.75
CA PHE A 428 8.23 -0.85 -26.06
C PHE A 428 7.45 -2.10 -26.53
N VAL A 429 7.66 -2.57 -27.76
CA VAL A 429 7.06 -3.82 -28.24
C VAL A 429 7.74 -5.02 -27.57
N THR A 430 9.08 -4.99 -27.50
CA THR A 430 9.86 -6.00 -26.79
C THR A 430 9.54 -5.97 -25.29
N ALA A 431 9.53 -4.78 -24.68
CA ALA A 431 9.20 -4.58 -23.28
C ALA A 431 7.81 -5.13 -22.94
N TRP A 432 6.81 -4.85 -23.77
CA TRP A 432 5.47 -5.39 -23.58
C TRP A 432 5.45 -6.93 -23.65
N ASN A 433 6.15 -7.53 -24.61
CA ASN A 433 6.23 -8.99 -24.71
C ASN A 433 6.93 -9.61 -23.49
N GLN A 434 7.95 -8.95 -22.94
CA GLN A 434 8.64 -9.37 -21.71
C GLN A 434 7.67 -9.32 -20.53
N ILE A 435 7.07 -8.16 -20.27
CA ILE A 435 6.07 -7.93 -19.21
C ILE A 435 4.93 -8.96 -19.31
N PHE A 436 4.43 -9.23 -20.52
CA PHE A 436 3.30 -10.15 -20.70
C PHE A 436 3.66 -11.62 -20.43
N VAL A 437 4.92 -12.01 -20.63
CA VAL A 437 5.39 -13.35 -20.28
C VAL A 437 5.74 -13.45 -18.80
N ASN A 438 6.35 -12.40 -18.25
CA ASN A 438 6.82 -12.38 -16.86
C ASN A 438 5.68 -12.20 -15.87
N ASN A 439 4.73 -11.31 -16.16
CA ASN A 439 3.70 -10.91 -15.21
C ASN A 439 2.42 -11.74 -15.41
N ASP A 440 1.73 -12.03 -14.30
CA ASP A 440 0.45 -12.70 -14.33
C ASP A 440 -0.69 -11.70 -14.57
N PHE A 441 -1.27 -11.75 -15.77
CA PHE A 441 -2.42 -10.93 -16.15
C PHE A 441 -3.76 -11.65 -16.05
N LEU A 442 -3.84 -12.84 -15.44
CA LEU A 442 -5.13 -13.46 -15.18
C LEU A 442 -5.83 -12.71 -14.04
N ASN A 443 -6.99 -12.14 -14.36
CA ASN A 443 -7.82 -11.48 -13.36
C ASN A 443 -8.32 -12.51 -12.33
N PRO A 444 -8.01 -12.33 -11.05
CA PRO A 444 -8.36 -13.31 -10.01
C PRO A 444 -9.87 -13.51 -9.84
N ASN A 445 -10.68 -12.50 -10.21
CA ASN A 445 -12.13 -12.56 -10.07
C ASN A 445 -12.84 -13.18 -11.28
N THR A 446 -12.24 -13.09 -12.47
CA THR A 446 -12.89 -13.52 -13.73
C THR A 446 -12.19 -14.67 -14.43
N GLY A 447 -10.94 -14.96 -14.08
CA GLY A 447 -10.08 -15.95 -14.73
C GLY A 447 -9.68 -15.59 -16.16
N LYS A 448 -9.96 -14.35 -16.61
CA LYS A 448 -9.64 -13.87 -17.95
C LYS A 448 -8.39 -13.01 -17.93
N ILE A 449 -7.68 -12.99 -19.07
CA ILE A 449 -6.57 -12.07 -19.29
C ILE A 449 -7.08 -10.63 -19.24
N ASP A 450 -6.47 -9.83 -18.37
CA ASP A 450 -6.86 -8.46 -18.11
C ASP A 450 -5.65 -7.64 -17.63
N PRO A 451 -4.87 -7.03 -18.54
CA PRO A 451 -3.69 -6.28 -18.16
C PRO A 451 -4.05 -4.97 -17.47
N ARG A 452 -3.59 -4.80 -16.23
CA ARG A 452 -4.02 -3.71 -15.31
C ARG A 452 -2.87 -2.88 -14.75
N HIS A 453 -1.66 -3.01 -15.30
CA HIS A 453 -0.62 -2.04 -14.96
C HIS A 453 -1.05 -0.64 -15.36
N MET A 454 -0.73 0.32 -14.51
CA MET A 454 -0.94 1.74 -14.75
C MET A 454 0.33 2.38 -15.29
N TYR A 455 0.17 3.21 -16.31
CA TYR A 455 1.26 3.86 -17.01
C TYR A 455 1.07 5.37 -17.00
N GLY A 456 2.10 6.08 -16.55
CA GLY A 456 2.13 7.53 -16.52
C GLY A 456 3.54 8.05 -16.79
N THR A 457 3.66 9.37 -16.94
CA THR A 457 4.94 10.03 -17.21
C THR A 457 5.63 10.55 -15.97
N SER A 458 4.87 10.79 -14.90
CA SER A 458 5.34 11.32 -13.62
C SER A 458 4.32 10.94 -12.54
N ASN A 459 4.79 10.80 -11.31
CA ASN A 459 3.99 10.64 -10.10
C ASN A 459 4.46 11.66 -9.05
N PHE A 460 4.10 11.45 -7.77
CA PHE A 460 4.49 12.33 -6.67
C PHE A 460 5.91 12.08 -6.14
N ASP A 461 6.54 10.95 -6.46
CA ASP A 461 7.90 10.58 -6.03
C ASP A 461 8.98 10.90 -7.06
N VAL A 462 8.60 11.15 -8.32
CA VAL A 462 9.54 11.50 -9.39
C VAL A 462 9.41 12.96 -9.81
N TYR A 463 10.53 13.51 -10.30
CA TYR A 463 10.59 14.90 -10.74
C TYR A 463 9.58 15.22 -11.85
N ARG A 464 9.19 16.49 -11.94
CA ARG A 464 8.30 16.98 -13.00
C ARG A 464 9.10 17.29 -14.25
N TRP A 465 8.84 16.53 -15.31
CA TRP A 465 9.63 16.61 -16.55
C TRP A 465 9.73 18.01 -17.19
N PRO A 466 8.72 18.89 -17.12
CA PRO A 466 8.85 20.26 -17.66
C PRO A 466 10.02 21.07 -17.07
N SER A 467 10.59 20.68 -15.92
CA SER A 467 11.78 21.32 -15.36
C SER A 467 13.08 20.91 -16.05
N LEU A 468 13.06 19.92 -16.95
CA LEU A 468 14.23 19.45 -17.70
C LEU A 468 14.42 20.18 -19.04
N GLU A 469 15.62 20.07 -19.61
CA GLU A 469 15.87 20.51 -20.99
C GLU A 469 14.98 19.75 -21.99
N ASN A 470 14.25 20.52 -22.81
CA ASN A 470 13.21 20.02 -23.72
C ASN A 470 12.13 19.16 -23.00
N GLY A 471 11.95 19.43 -21.70
CA GLY A 471 11.10 18.64 -20.80
C GLY A 471 9.65 18.56 -21.21
N THR A 472 9.08 19.67 -21.70
CA THR A 472 7.69 19.71 -22.19
C THR A 472 7.49 18.78 -23.39
N GLN A 473 8.41 18.81 -24.37
CA GLN A 473 8.33 17.95 -25.55
C GLN A 473 8.51 16.48 -25.18
N LYS A 474 9.46 16.19 -24.27
CA LYS A 474 9.67 14.84 -23.71
C LYS A 474 8.40 14.35 -23.02
N SER A 475 7.76 15.18 -22.19
CA SER A 475 6.54 14.84 -21.46
C SER A 475 5.37 14.55 -22.41
N VAL A 476 5.18 15.35 -23.46
CA VAL A 476 4.12 15.10 -24.46
C VAL A 476 4.32 13.76 -25.18
N LEU A 477 5.54 13.45 -25.63
CA LEU A 477 5.83 12.17 -26.28
C LEU A 477 5.66 10.99 -25.32
N ALA A 478 6.13 11.14 -24.09
CA ALA A 478 5.95 10.13 -23.05
C ALA A 478 4.47 9.86 -22.75
N THR A 479 3.65 10.90 -22.61
CA THR A 479 2.21 10.75 -22.35
C THR A 479 1.53 10.05 -23.52
N PHE A 480 1.92 10.36 -24.76
CA PHE A 480 1.44 9.62 -25.92
C PHE A 480 1.74 8.12 -25.82
N ILE A 481 2.98 7.76 -25.46
CA ILE A 481 3.38 6.34 -25.31
C ILE A 481 2.60 5.67 -24.17
N THR A 482 2.60 6.28 -22.98
CA THR A 482 2.03 5.66 -21.77
C THR A 482 0.52 5.61 -21.79
N SER A 483 -0.16 6.56 -22.42
CA SER A 483 -1.62 6.64 -22.40
C SER A 483 -2.29 6.07 -23.65
N LEU A 484 -1.60 6.01 -24.81
CA LEU A 484 -2.22 5.59 -26.08
C LEU A 484 -1.57 4.37 -26.74
N LEU A 485 -0.32 4.03 -26.41
CA LEU A 485 0.36 2.86 -27.01
C LEU A 485 0.43 1.66 -26.08
N LEU A 486 0.75 1.87 -24.80
CA LEU A 486 0.93 0.76 -23.86
C LEU A 486 -0.42 0.17 -23.44
N PRO A 487 -0.60 -1.17 -23.50
CA PRO A 487 -1.86 -1.78 -23.07
C PRO A 487 -1.96 -1.80 -21.54
N GLY A 488 -2.80 -0.94 -20.99
CA GLY A 488 -3.04 -0.85 -19.55
C GLY A 488 -3.95 0.32 -19.20
N ILE A 489 -3.77 0.83 -17.99
CA ILE A 489 -4.57 1.91 -17.43
C ILE A 489 -3.76 3.22 -17.52
N PRO A 490 -4.27 4.28 -18.17
CA PRO A 490 -3.60 5.59 -18.15
C PRO A 490 -3.64 6.22 -16.75
N LEU A 491 -2.48 6.70 -16.27
CA LEU A 491 -2.32 7.49 -15.04
C LEU A 491 -1.98 8.95 -15.35
#